data_AF-A0A1F8PXI7-F1
#
_entry.id   AF-A0A1F8PXI7-F1
#
_cell.length_a   1.000
_cell.length_b   1.000
_cell.length_c   1.000
_cell.angle_alpha   90.00
_cell.angle_beta   90.00
_cell.angle_gamma   90.00
#
_symmetry.space_group_name_H-M   'P 1'
#
loop_
_entity.id
_entity.type
_entity.pdbx_description
1 polymer ?
#
loop_
_entity_poly.entity_id
_entity_poly.type
_entity_poly.pdbx_seq_one_letter_code
_entity_poly.pdbx_strand_id
1 'polypeptide(L)'
;MSENEQRDFLWESWRFVKQIFPLLIVGVFAVGVMRVIIKPEWIEALAGRNSLLGNLAGVIFGVFMYFPTLVEVPIANMFLNLGMHRGPLLAYLMADPELSLQSILITAAIIGRLKAWVYVFWVALFSTLAGLIYGAWFNGTSIWILALYLGAFLVFIASGLYFTNKRNSSKSANPLPTSAD
;
A
#
# COMPACT_ATOMS: atom_id res chain seq x y z
N MET A 1 18.17 -24.57 -25.52
CA MET A 1 17.90 -23.31 -26.26
C MET A 1 18.63 -23.38 -27.57
N SER A 2 17.95 -23.09 -28.68
CA SER A 2 18.61 -23.00 -29.99
C SER A 2 19.51 -21.77 -30.04
N GLU A 3 20.51 -21.76 -30.92
CA GLU A 3 21.45 -20.64 -31.09
C GLU A 3 20.71 -19.32 -31.42
N ASN A 4 19.58 -19.41 -32.14
CA ASN A 4 18.74 -18.25 -32.46
C ASN A 4 18.00 -17.72 -31.22
N GLU A 5 17.47 -18.58 -30.36
CA GLU A 5 16.82 -18.16 -29.10
C GLU A 5 17.81 -17.45 -28.17
N GLN A 6 19.07 -17.89 -28.13
CA GLN A 6 20.11 -17.24 -27.34
C GLN A 6 20.43 -15.83 -27.86
N ARG A 7 20.54 -15.67 -29.19
CA ARG A 7 20.80 -14.37 -29.82
C ARG A 7 19.63 -13.40 -29.61
N ASP A 8 18.40 -13.87 -29.75
CA ASP A 8 17.19 -13.06 -29.54
C ASP A 8 17.07 -12.61 -28.08
N PHE A 9 17.31 -13.50 -27.13
CA PHE A 9 17.33 -13.15 -25.71
C PHE A 9 18.39 -12.09 -25.36
N LEU A 10 19.61 -12.24 -25.90
CA LEU A 10 20.69 -11.27 -25.68
C LEU A 10 20.39 -9.92 -26.32
N TRP A 11 19.79 -9.92 -27.52
CA TRP A 11 19.39 -8.69 -28.20
C TRP A 11 18.31 -7.94 -27.42
N GLU A 12 17.29 -8.65 -26.95
CA GLU A 12 16.18 -8.07 -26.20
C GLU A 12 16.64 -7.54 -24.84
N SER A 13 17.48 -8.31 -24.13
CA SER A 13 18.12 -7.87 -22.89
C SER A 13 18.95 -6.59 -23.10
N TRP A 14 19.75 -6.54 -24.16
CA TRP A 14 20.55 -5.36 -24.50
C TRP A 14 19.71 -4.15 -24.87
N ARG A 15 18.59 -4.37 -25.58
CA ARG A 15 17.60 -3.34 -25.89
C ARG A 15 17.02 -2.73 -24.62
N PHE A 16 16.61 -3.55 -23.66
CA PHE A 16 16.10 -3.06 -22.37
C PHE A 16 17.17 -2.30 -21.57
N VAL A 17 18.41 -2.80 -21.53
CA VAL A 17 19.50 -2.09 -20.86
C VAL A 17 19.68 -0.69 -21.47
N LYS A 18 19.72 -0.57 -22.79
CA LYS A 18 19.85 0.75 -23.45
C LYS A 18 18.71 1.72 -23.17
N GLN A 19 17.49 1.21 -22.92
CA GLN A 19 16.32 2.05 -22.63
C GLN A 19 16.22 2.42 -21.14
N ILE A 20 16.40 1.44 -20.25
CA ILE A 20 16.18 1.59 -18.81
C ILE A 20 17.38 2.24 -18.13
N PHE A 21 18.60 1.89 -18.53
CA PHE A 21 19.82 2.33 -17.81
C PHE A 21 20.02 3.86 -17.82
N PRO A 22 19.82 4.59 -18.94
CA PRO A 22 19.89 6.06 -18.91
C PRO A 22 18.81 6.67 -18.00
N LEU A 23 17.58 6.14 -18.05
CA LEU A 23 16.49 6.57 -17.17
C LEU A 23 16.83 6.35 -15.69
N LEU A 24 17.41 5.18 -15.36
CA LEU A 24 17.85 4.86 -14.02
C LEU A 24 18.97 5.79 -13.53
N ILE A 25 19.98 6.07 -14.35
CA ILE A 25 21.06 6.99 -13.97
C ILE A 25 20.50 8.37 -13.63
N VAL A 26 19.65 8.91 -14.51
CA VAL A 26 19.01 10.22 -14.30
C VAL A 26 18.13 10.20 -13.04
N GLY A 27 17.34 9.15 -12.85
CA GLY A 27 16.48 8.98 -11.67
C GLY A 27 17.27 8.89 -10.37
N VAL A 28 18.31 8.04 -10.30
CA VAL A 28 19.17 7.88 -9.12
C VAL A 28 19.91 9.18 -8.80
N PHE A 29 20.42 9.88 -9.82
CA PHE A 29 21.06 11.19 -9.64
C PHE A 29 20.06 12.21 -9.08
N ALA A 30 18.86 12.31 -9.66
CA ALA A 30 17.82 13.22 -9.19
C ALA A 30 17.39 12.94 -7.75
N VAL A 31 17.25 11.65 -7.36
CA VAL A 31 16.98 11.25 -5.97
C VAL A 31 18.12 11.63 -5.05
N GLY A 32 19.38 11.44 -5.48
CA GLY A 32 20.56 11.87 -4.74
C GLY A 32 20.59 13.38 -4.48
N VAL A 33 20.22 14.20 -5.47
CA VAL A 33 20.07 15.66 -5.33
C VAL A 33 18.90 16.01 -4.41
N MET A 34 17.74 15.38 -4.61
CA MET A 34 16.55 15.60 -3.78
C MET A 34 16.83 15.32 -2.30
N ARG A 35 17.64 14.31 -1.98
CA ARG A 35 18.03 14.01 -0.59
C ARG A 35 18.67 15.20 0.12
N VAL A 36 19.39 16.07 -0.58
CA VAL A 36 19.99 17.29 0.00
C VAL A 36 18.93 18.38 0.22
N ILE A 37 17.85 18.36 -0.55
CA ILE A 37 16.76 19.35 -0.50
C ILE A 37 15.70 18.96 0.54
N ILE A 38 15.46 17.66 0.73
CA ILE A 38 14.50 17.16 1.72
C ILE A 38 15.03 17.47 3.12
N LYS A 39 14.38 18.43 3.78
CA LYS A 39 14.72 18.77 5.16
C LYS A 39 14.12 17.75 6.12
N PRO A 40 14.88 17.28 7.14
CA PRO A 40 14.35 16.37 8.16
C PRO A 40 13.08 16.90 8.82
N GLU A 41 12.99 18.21 9.06
CA GLU A 41 11.84 18.82 9.75
C GLU A 41 10.50 18.57 9.03
N TRP A 42 10.49 18.42 7.71
CA TRP A 42 9.27 18.11 6.96
C TRP A 42 8.79 16.68 7.21
N ILE A 43 9.73 15.74 7.25
CA ILE A 43 9.45 14.32 7.51
C ILE A 43 9.02 14.14 8.96
N GLU A 44 9.72 14.78 9.89
CA GLU A 44 9.38 14.73 11.32
C GLU A 44 8.01 15.36 11.61
N ALA A 45 7.71 16.52 11.01
CA ALA A 45 6.43 17.20 11.21
C ALA A 45 5.24 16.36 10.70
N LEU A 46 5.40 15.68 9.56
CA LEU A 46 4.32 14.92 8.94
C LEU A 46 4.21 13.48 9.50
N ALA A 47 5.34 12.81 9.69
CA ALA A 47 5.42 11.37 9.95
C ALA A 47 6.39 10.99 11.09
N GLY A 48 6.87 11.94 11.89
CA GLY A 48 7.80 11.69 13.01
C GLY A 48 7.19 11.02 14.24
N ARG A 49 5.86 10.84 14.26
CA ARG A 49 5.14 10.15 15.34
C ARG A 49 4.14 9.14 14.77
N ASN A 50 3.82 8.12 15.56
CA ASN A 50 2.74 7.20 15.24
C ASN A 50 1.37 7.89 15.37
N SER A 51 0.90 8.48 14.28
CA SER A 51 -0.41 9.15 14.22
C SER A 51 -1.17 8.70 12.99
N LEU A 52 -2.50 8.82 13.01
CA LEU A 52 -3.33 8.48 11.86
C LEU A 52 -2.90 9.26 10.61
N LEU A 53 -2.65 10.56 10.75
CA LEU A 53 -2.18 11.41 9.65
C LEU A 53 -0.80 11.00 9.14
N GLY A 54 0.13 10.66 10.03
CA GLY A 54 1.46 10.19 9.62
C GLY A 54 1.39 8.87 8.84
N ASN A 55 0.56 7.92 9.30
CA ASN A 55 0.38 6.65 8.61
C ASN A 55 -0.33 6.83 7.25
N LEU A 56 -1.37 7.67 7.18
CA LEU A 56 -2.02 8.01 5.91
C LEU A 56 -1.08 8.72 4.95
N ALA A 57 -0.22 9.62 5.45
CA ALA A 57 0.82 10.25 4.64
C ALA A 57 1.80 9.21 4.08
N GLY A 58 2.19 8.20 4.86
CA GLY A 58 2.98 7.07 4.39
C GLY A 58 2.28 6.28 3.28
N VAL A 59 0.99 5.96 3.45
CA VAL A 59 0.20 5.27 2.42
C VAL A 59 0.11 6.10 1.13
N ILE A 60 -0.23 7.38 1.23
CA ILE A 60 -0.32 8.28 0.07
C ILE A 60 1.03 8.39 -0.63
N PHE A 61 2.11 8.48 0.15
CA PHE A 61 3.46 8.49 -0.41
C PHE A 61 3.73 7.20 -1.20
N GLY A 62 3.45 6.02 -0.65
CA GLY A 62 3.62 4.74 -1.36
C GLY A 62 2.78 4.62 -2.63
N VAL A 63 1.56 5.18 -2.64
CA VAL A 63 0.70 5.20 -3.85
C VAL A 63 1.39 5.90 -5.02
N PHE A 64 2.07 7.01 -4.77
CA PHE A 64 2.75 7.79 -5.82
C PHE A 64 4.19 7.37 -6.06
N MET A 65 4.85 6.90 -5.02
CA MET A 65 6.28 6.60 -5.00
C MET A 65 6.44 5.09 -4.96
N TYR A 66 6.40 4.48 -6.14
CA TYR A 66 6.72 3.06 -6.32
C TYR A 66 8.22 2.86 -6.38
N PHE A 67 8.78 2.12 -5.42
CA PHE A 67 10.20 1.80 -5.41
C PHE A 67 10.44 0.33 -5.78
N PRO A 68 11.43 0.05 -6.64
CA PRO A 68 11.92 -1.30 -6.80
C PRO A 68 12.39 -1.89 -5.47
N THR A 69 12.08 -3.16 -5.23
CA THR A 69 12.44 -3.88 -3.99
C THR A 69 13.93 -3.78 -3.63
N LEU A 70 14.81 -3.68 -4.64
CA LEU A 70 16.26 -3.54 -4.45
C LEU A 70 16.67 -2.22 -3.76
N VAL A 71 15.87 -1.16 -3.89
CA VAL A 71 16.16 0.16 -3.33
C VAL A 71 15.26 0.53 -2.15
N GLU A 72 14.24 -0.28 -1.87
CA GLU A 72 13.27 -0.05 -0.81
C GLU A 72 13.92 -0.01 0.58
N VAL A 73 14.86 -0.94 0.88
CA VAL A 73 15.57 -0.99 2.17
C VAL A 73 16.46 0.25 2.40
N PRO A 74 17.32 0.68 1.44
CA PRO A 74 18.03 1.95 1.55
C PRO A 74 17.13 3.17 1.77
N ILE A 75 16.00 3.27 1.06
CA ILE A 75 15.05 4.38 1.20
C ILE A 75 14.36 4.36 2.56
N ALA A 76 13.96 3.19 3.05
CA ALA A 76 13.38 3.04 4.39
C ALA A 76 14.37 3.51 5.47
N ASN A 77 15.64 3.10 5.38
CA ASN A 77 16.69 3.58 6.28
C ASN A 77 16.91 5.09 6.18
N MET A 78 16.85 5.66 4.96
CA MET A 78 16.94 7.10 4.78
C MET A 78 15.82 7.83 5.54
N PHE A 79 14.56 7.37 5.41
CA PHE A 79 13.45 7.99 6.13
C PHE A 79 13.56 7.87 7.65
N LEU A 80 14.02 6.72 8.17
CA LEU A 80 14.30 6.57 9.59
C LEU A 80 15.38 7.56 10.07
N ASN A 81 16.44 7.74 9.28
CA ASN A 81 17.50 8.70 9.58
C ASN A 81 17.04 10.16 9.48
N LEU A 82 16.00 10.44 8.70
CA LEU A 82 15.33 11.74 8.60
C LEU A 82 14.25 11.95 9.67
N GLY A 83 14.13 11.03 10.65
CA GLY A 83 13.21 11.16 11.78
C GLY A 83 11.80 10.58 11.56
N MET A 84 11.56 9.84 10.47
CA MET A 84 10.28 9.17 10.25
C MET A 84 10.04 8.07 11.30
N HIS A 85 8.81 8.01 11.82
CA HIS A 85 8.42 6.98 12.76
C HIS A 85 8.21 5.63 12.05
N ARG A 86 8.54 4.52 12.75
CA ARG A 86 8.46 3.15 12.21
C ARG A 86 7.05 2.71 11.81
N GLY A 87 6.03 3.22 12.49
CA GLY A 87 4.61 3.00 12.15
C GLY A 87 4.23 3.53 10.75
N PRO A 88 4.30 4.85 10.52
CA PRO A 88 4.16 5.45 9.19
C PRO A 88 5.03 4.81 8.11
N LEU A 89 6.26 4.43 8.45
CA LEU A 89 7.15 3.74 7.52
C LEU A 89 6.58 2.38 7.11
N LEU A 90 6.08 1.58 8.06
CA LEU A 90 5.44 0.30 7.74
C LEU A 90 4.19 0.50 6.88
N ALA A 91 3.37 1.51 7.18
CA ALA A 91 2.18 1.83 6.37
C ALA A 91 2.56 2.15 4.92
N TYR A 92 3.65 2.89 4.71
CA TYR A 92 4.24 3.13 3.39
C TYR A 92 4.69 1.82 2.72
N LEU A 93 5.51 1.00 3.38
CA LEU A 93 6.07 -0.24 2.80
C LEU A 93 4.97 -1.24 2.40
N MET A 94 3.87 -1.29 3.16
CA MET A 94 2.73 -2.13 2.79
C MET A 94 1.92 -1.55 1.62
N ALA A 95 1.84 -0.23 1.51
CA ALA A 95 1.06 0.43 0.47
C ALA A 95 1.80 0.53 -0.89
N ASP A 96 3.12 0.74 -0.91
CA ASP A 96 3.92 0.97 -2.11
C ASP A 96 3.63 -0.04 -3.25
N PRO A 97 3.87 -1.35 -3.09
CA PRO A 97 3.68 -2.29 -4.19
C PRO A 97 2.21 -2.52 -4.54
N GLU A 98 1.33 -2.50 -3.54
CA GLU A 98 -0.08 -2.86 -3.69
C GLU A 98 -0.94 -1.73 -4.25
N LEU A 99 -0.58 -0.48 -3.94
CA LEU A 99 -1.32 0.73 -4.30
C LEU A 99 -0.56 1.66 -5.22
N SER A 100 0.56 1.24 -5.80
CA SER A 100 1.22 2.04 -6.83
C SER A 100 0.22 2.52 -7.88
N LEU A 101 0.38 3.76 -8.35
CA LEU A 101 -0.52 4.34 -9.35
C LEU A 101 -0.68 3.41 -10.56
N GLN A 102 0.41 2.77 -10.98
CA GLN A 102 0.41 1.78 -12.05
C GLN A 102 -0.46 0.55 -11.71
N SER A 103 -0.30 -0.04 -10.52
CA SER A 103 -1.12 -1.17 -10.03
C SER A 103 -2.60 -0.81 -10.00
N ILE A 104 -2.95 0.41 -9.55
CA ILE A 104 -4.33 0.90 -9.50
C ILE A 104 -4.91 1.03 -10.90
N LEU A 105 -4.17 1.64 -11.84
CA LEU A 105 -4.63 1.81 -13.22
C LEU A 105 -4.90 0.48 -13.91
N ILE A 106 -3.98 -0.48 -13.79
CA ILE A 106 -4.11 -1.81 -14.37
C ILE A 106 -5.30 -2.54 -13.74
N THR A 107 -5.41 -2.51 -12.41
CA THR A 107 -6.53 -3.15 -11.69
C THR A 107 -7.87 -2.55 -12.12
N ALA A 108 -7.97 -1.22 -12.22
CA ALA A 108 -9.18 -0.55 -12.69
C ALA A 108 -9.57 -0.95 -14.12
N ALA A 109 -8.60 -1.23 -14.99
CA ALA A 109 -8.86 -1.73 -16.34
C ALA A 109 -9.40 -3.16 -16.36
N ILE A 110 -9.01 -4.00 -15.40
CA ILE A 110 -9.40 -5.42 -15.34
C ILE A 110 -10.75 -5.62 -14.65
N ILE A 111 -10.92 -5.08 -13.44
CA ILE A 111 -12.11 -5.35 -12.59
C ILE A 111 -13.13 -4.21 -12.60
N GLY A 112 -12.82 -3.09 -13.25
CA GLY A 112 -13.65 -1.90 -13.33
C GLY A 112 -13.42 -0.91 -12.19
N ARG A 113 -13.67 0.38 -12.46
CA ARG A 113 -13.31 1.51 -11.58
C ARG A 113 -13.91 1.41 -10.18
N LEU A 114 -15.19 1.03 -10.05
CA LEU A 114 -15.84 0.94 -8.73
C LEU A 114 -15.18 -0.13 -7.85
N LYS A 115 -14.90 -1.31 -8.40
CA LYS A 115 -14.25 -2.39 -7.64
C LYS A 115 -12.80 -2.04 -7.29
N ALA A 116 -12.09 -1.37 -8.20
CA ALA A 116 -10.75 -0.89 -7.94
C ALA A 116 -10.71 0.14 -6.81
N TRP A 117 -11.64 1.09 -6.74
CA TRP A 117 -11.69 2.04 -5.62
C TRP A 117 -11.99 1.37 -4.28
N VAL A 118 -12.85 0.36 -4.26
CA VAL A 118 -13.09 -0.45 -3.06
C VAL A 118 -11.82 -1.20 -2.64
N TYR A 119 -11.10 -1.80 -3.59
CA TYR A 119 -9.80 -2.43 -3.34
C TYR A 119 -8.79 -1.43 -2.75
N VAL A 120 -8.63 -0.26 -3.38
CA VAL A 120 -7.72 0.79 -2.94
C VAL A 120 -8.03 1.22 -1.51
N PHE A 121 -9.31 1.44 -1.21
CA PHE A 121 -9.76 1.80 0.13
C PHE A 121 -9.37 0.74 1.17
N TRP A 122 -9.62 -0.54 0.90
CA TRP A 122 -9.31 -1.62 1.84
C TRP A 122 -7.83 -1.78 2.08
N VAL A 123 -7.01 -1.77 1.04
CA VAL A 123 -5.56 -1.87 1.19
C VAL A 123 -5.03 -0.65 1.95
N ALA A 124 -5.47 0.56 1.61
CA ALA A 124 -5.06 1.78 2.31
C ALA A 124 -5.43 1.73 3.81
N LEU A 125 -6.64 1.23 4.11
CA LEU A 125 -7.10 1.03 5.49
C LEU A 125 -6.22 0.02 6.22
N PHE A 126 -5.97 -1.17 5.65
CA PHE A 126 -5.17 -2.20 6.30
C PHE A 126 -3.70 -1.80 6.46
N SER A 127 -3.10 -1.13 5.48
CA SER A 127 -1.73 -0.59 5.60
C SER A 127 -1.64 0.46 6.69
N THR A 128 -2.64 1.36 6.78
CA THR A 128 -2.70 2.37 7.85
C THR A 128 -2.86 1.73 9.22
N LEU A 129 -3.73 0.73 9.35
CA LEU A 129 -3.95 0.01 10.61
C LEU A 129 -2.70 -0.78 11.03
N ALA A 130 -2.05 -1.46 10.09
CA ALA A 130 -0.81 -2.19 10.35
C ALA A 130 0.28 -1.25 10.85
N GLY A 131 0.47 -0.09 10.20
CA GLY A 131 1.41 0.93 10.65
C GLY A 131 1.07 1.49 12.03
N LEU A 132 -0.21 1.75 12.32
CA LEU A 132 -0.66 2.21 13.64
C LEU A 132 -0.40 1.17 14.73
N ILE A 133 -0.75 -0.10 14.50
CA ILE A 133 -0.56 -1.19 15.45
C ILE A 133 0.93 -1.43 15.70
N TYR A 134 1.72 -1.52 14.64
CA TYR A 134 3.16 -1.73 14.73
C TYR A 134 3.85 -0.54 15.41
N GLY A 135 3.48 0.68 15.06
CA GLY A 135 4.01 1.88 15.70
C GLY A 135 3.63 1.96 17.18
N ALA A 136 2.44 1.51 17.57
CA ALA A 136 2.01 1.49 18.96
C ALA A 136 2.78 0.44 19.76
N TRP A 137 3.00 -0.74 19.16
CA TRP A 137 3.85 -1.78 19.74
C TRP A 137 5.29 -1.29 19.94
N PHE A 138 5.84 -0.62 18.92
CA PHE A 138 7.19 -0.06 18.98
C PHE A 138 7.35 1.01 20.08
N ASN A 139 6.29 1.78 20.35
CA ASN A 139 6.26 2.77 21.43
C ASN A 139 6.09 2.17 22.83
N GLY A 140 6.10 0.83 22.96
CA GLY A 140 5.99 0.14 24.25
C GLY A 140 4.56 -0.14 24.70
N THR A 141 3.56 -0.01 23.81
CA THR A 141 2.17 -0.40 24.14
C THR A 141 2.09 -1.91 24.38
N SER A 142 1.44 -2.32 25.47
CA SER A 142 1.27 -3.72 25.83
C SER A 142 0.63 -4.52 24.69
N ILE A 143 1.23 -5.67 24.35
CA ILE A 143 0.74 -6.58 23.31
C ILE A 143 -0.72 -7.01 23.56
N TRP A 144 -1.10 -7.12 24.84
CA TRP A 144 -2.45 -7.49 25.26
C TRP A 144 -3.49 -6.43 24.91
N ILE A 145 -3.13 -5.16 25.04
CA ILE A 145 -4.00 -4.04 24.68
C ILE A 145 -4.18 -4.00 23.17
N LEU A 146 -3.10 -4.21 22.40
CA LEU A 146 -3.16 -4.29 20.95
C LEU A 146 -4.01 -5.48 20.48
N ALA A 147 -3.87 -6.64 21.12
CA ALA A 147 -4.70 -7.81 20.85
C ALA A 147 -6.18 -7.54 21.15
N LEU A 148 -6.48 -6.80 22.21
CA LEU A 148 -7.85 -6.39 22.55
C LEU A 148 -8.43 -5.46 21.48
N TYR A 149 -7.69 -4.44 21.04
CA TYR A 149 -8.12 -3.55 19.95
C TYR A 149 -8.33 -4.32 18.63
N LEU A 150 -7.42 -5.24 18.31
CA LEU A 150 -7.53 -6.08 17.12
C LEU A 150 -8.78 -6.98 17.20
N GLY A 151 -9.02 -7.62 18.34
CA GLY A 151 -10.19 -8.44 18.59
C GLY A 151 -11.49 -7.65 18.45
N ALA A 152 -11.55 -6.45 19.05
CA ALA A 152 -12.70 -5.56 18.93
C ALA A 152 -12.98 -5.15 17.47
N PHE A 153 -11.93 -4.85 16.70
CA PHE A 153 -12.04 -4.50 15.29
C PHE A 153 -12.56 -5.67 14.43
N LEU A 154 -12.06 -6.89 14.67
CA LEU A 154 -12.53 -8.08 13.96
C LEU A 154 -13.99 -8.40 14.29
N VAL A 155 -14.40 -8.27 15.56
CA VAL A 155 -15.80 -8.44 15.97
C VAL A 155 -16.69 -7.39 15.33
N PHE A 156 -16.23 -6.14 15.22
CA PHE A 156 -16.96 -5.08 14.52
C PHE A 156 -17.19 -5.42 13.04
N ILE A 157 -16.15 -5.86 12.32
CA ILE A 157 -16.28 -6.30 10.92
C ILE A 157 -17.22 -7.51 10.80
N ALA A 158 -17.01 -8.54 11.62
CA ALA A 158 -17.83 -9.75 11.59
C ALA A 158 -19.31 -9.44 11.86
N SER A 159 -19.58 -8.54 12.80
CA SER A 159 -20.93 -8.05 13.10
C SER A 159 -21.52 -7.32 11.90
N GLY A 160 -20.78 -6.40 11.28
CA GLY A 160 -21.22 -5.68 10.07
C GLY A 160 -21.57 -6.63 8.91
N LEU A 161 -20.76 -7.66 8.70
CA LEU A 161 -21.03 -8.70 7.71
C LEU A 161 -22.26 -9.53 8.07
N TYR A 162 -22.40 -9.93 9.34
CA TYR A 162 -23.56 -10.68 9.83
C TYR A 162 -24.87 -9.92 9.62
N PHE A 163 -24.90 -8.62 9.95
CA PHE A 163 -26.09 -7.78 9.72
C PHE A 163 -26.43 -7.62 8.24
N THR A 164 -25.43 -7.44 7.38
CA THR A 164 -25.62 -7.33 5.93
C THR A 164 -26.16 -8.64 5.35
N ASN A 165 -25.61 -9.78 5.78
CA ASN A 165 -26.04 -11.11 5.34
C ASN A 165 -27.48 -11.43 5.79
N LYS A 166 -27.83 -11.12 7.05
CA LYS A 166 -29.19 -11.31 7.59
C LYS A 166 -30.21 -10.47 6.81
N ARG A 167 -29.86 -9.24 6.42
CA ARG A 167 -30.73 -8.35 5.65
C ARG A 167 -30.95 -8.83 4.22
N ASN A 168 -29.92 -9.42 3.59
CA ASN A 168 -30.06 -10.04 2.26
C ASN A 168 -30.88 -11.33 2.29
N SER A 169 -30.72 -12.17 3.30
CA SER A 169 -31.51 -13.41 3.45
C SER A 169 -33.02 -13.14 3.64
N SER A 170 -33.39 -12.02 4.24
CA SER A 170 -34.80 -11.60 4.37
C SER A 170 -35.40 -11.11 3.04
N LYS A 171 -34.59 -10.64 2.09
CA LYS A 171 -35.06 -10.19 0.77
C LYS A 171 -35.30 -11.34 -0.20
N SER A 172 -34.58 -12.45 -0.07
CA SER A 172 -34.77 -13.65 -0.88
C SER A 172 -35.94 -14.53 -0.43
N ALA A 173 -36.48 -14.31 0.77
CA ALA A 173 -37.53 -15.13 1.37
C ALA A 173 -38.97 -14.64 1.09
N ASN A 174 -39.16 -13.55 0.33
CA ASN A 174 -40.49 -13.06 -0.03
C ASN A 174 -40.66 -13.05 -1.56
N PRO A 175 -40.98 -14.18 -2.20
CA PRO A 175 -41.43 -14.19 -3.58
C PRO A 175 -42.74 -13.39 -3.63
N LEU A 176 -42.84 -12.48 -4.59
CA LEU A 176 -44.10 -11.80 -4.93
C LEU A 176 -45.21 -12.85 -5.04
N PRO A 177 -46.45 -12.56 -4.56
CA PRO A 177 -47.57 -13.42 -4.90
C PRO A 177 -47.64 -13.45 -6.43
N THR A 178 -47.49 -14.65 -7.00
CA THR A 178 -47.90 -14.89 -8.38
C THR A 178 -49.37 -14.53 -8.44
N SER A 179 -49.68 -13.35 -9.00
CA SER A 179 -50.99 -13.06 -9.53
C SER A 179 -51.21 -14.02 -10.69
N ALA A 180 -51.67 -15.22 -10.36
CA ALA A 180 -52.55 -15.95 -11.25
C ALA A 180 -53.82 -15.08 -11.31
N ASP A 181 -54.06 -14.51 -12.50
CA ASP A 181 -55.35 -14.23 -13.14
C ASP A 181 -55.07 -13.63 -14.53
#